data_AF-A0A2H3KBJ6-F1
#
_entry.id   AF-A0A2H3KBJ6-F1
#
_cell.length_a   1.000
_cell.length_b   1.000
_cell.length_c   1.000
_cell.angle_alpha   90.00
_cell.angle_beta   90.00
_cell.angle_gamma   90.00
#
_symmetry.space_group_name_H-M   'P 1'
#
loop_
_entity.id
_entity.type
_entity.pdbx_description
1 polymer ?
#
loop_
_entity_poly.entity_id
_entity_poly.type
_entity_poly.pdbx_seq_one_letter_code
_entity_poly.pdbx_strand_id
1 'polypeptide(L)'
;MIVIKHQDVQVGIGKKKLIVYKMLKNIFFLQIIGLLLITSNNTSAQSPGGVSGASLWYKSNVGVTNATGVSQWDDQSGNARHLTQSTTASRPVYNTSSNLINF
;
A
#
# COMPACT_ATOMS: atom_id res chain seq x y z
N MET A 1 -11.01 24.65 74.49
CA MET A 1 -10.47 23.57 73.63
C MET A 1 -11.22 23.61 72.31
N ILE A 2 -10.63 24.21 71.27
CA ILE A 2 -11.24 24.33 69.94
C ILE A 2 -10.64 23.22 69.08
N VAL A 3 -11.45 22.24 68.69
CA VAL A 3 -11.05 21.16 67.79
C VAL A 3 -11.46 21.56 66.38
N ILE A 4 -10.51 21.99 65.56
CA ILE A 4 -10.73 22.21 64.12
C ILE A 4 -10.68 20.83 63.45
N LYS A 5 -11.81 20.36 62.90
CA LYS A 5 -11.80 19.15 62.08
C LYS A 5 -11.10 19.46 60.76
N HIS A 6 -10.02 18.73 60.53
CA HIS A 6 -9.26 18.69 59.29
C HIS A 6 -10.18 18.14 58.18
N GLN A 7 -10.71 19.02 57.34
CA GLN A 7 -11.43 18.62 56.13
C GLN A 7 -10.38 18.19 55.11
N ASP A 8 -10.48 16.94 54.68
CA ASP A 8 -9.51 16.25 53.84
C ASP A 8 -9.08 17.07 52.62
N VAL A 9 -7.76 17.28 52.51
CA VAL A 9 -7.09 17.75 51.30
C VAL A 9 -7.19 16.64 50.26
N GLN A 10 -8.27 16.65 49.48
CA GLN A 10 -8.34 15.82 48.29
C GLN A 10 -7.54 16.50 47.18
N VAL A 11 -6.26 16.11 47.04
CA VAL A 11 -5.43 16.34 45.84
C VAL A 11 -6.00 15.49 44.71
N GLY A 12 -7.20 15.84 44.27
CA GLY A 12 -7.99 15.08 43.32
C GLY A 12 -8.61 16.05 42.35
N ILE A 13 -8.18 15.97 41.08
CA ILE A 13 -8.77 16.71 39.97
C ILE A 13 -10.29 16.58 40.05
N GLY A 14 -10.97 17.69 40.36
CA GLY A 14 -12.41 17.68 40.65
C GLY A 14 -13.21 17.02 39.52
N LYS A 15 -14.34 16.37 39.86
CA LYS A 15 -15.16 15.55 38.94
C LYS A 15 -15.44 16.22 37.58
N LYS A 16 -15.66 17.54 37.55
CA LYS A 16 -15.83 18.32 36.31
C LYS A 16 -14.59 18.31 35.41
N LYS A 17 -13.38 18.48 35.98
CA LYS A 17 -12.12 18.41 35.25
C LYS A 17 -11.83 16.98 34.75
N LEU A 18 -12.21 15.96 35.51
CA LEU A 18 -12.06 14.56 35.09
C LEU A 18 -12.96 14.21 33.89
N ILE A 19 -14.19 14.73 33.88
CA ILE A 19 -15.13 14.58 32.74
C ILE A 19 -14.54 15.27 31.49
N VAL A 20 -14.07 16.50 31.63
CA VAL A 20 -13.45 17.25 30.53
C VAL A 20 -12.22 16.54 29.98
N TYR A 21 -11.33 16.04 30.84
CA TYR A 21 -10.15 15.27 30.41
C TYR A 21 -10.53 13.98 29.67
N LYS A 22 -11.51 13.22 30.17
CA LYS A 22 -12.03 12.03 29.49
C LYS A 22 -12.61 12.37 28.11
N MET A 23 -13.36 13.46 28.00
CA MET A 23 -13.93 13.91 26.72
C MET A 23 -12.82 14.32 25.73
N LEU A 24 -11.83 15.10 26.18
CA LEU A 24 -10.71 15.53 25.33
C LEU A 24 -9.86 14.33 24.86
N LYS A 25 -9.58 13.36 25.74
CA LYS A 25 -8.85 12.14 25.37
C LYS A 25 -9.60 11.33 24.32
N ASN A 26 -10.92 11.21 24.43
CA ASN A 26 -11.74 10.49 23.47
C ASN A 26 -11.77 11.20 22.10
N ILE A 27 -11.80 12.54 22.10
CA ILE A 27 -11.71 13.36 20.88
C ILE A 27 -10.34 13.16 20.22
N PHE A 28 -9.24 13.26 20.96
CA PHE A 28 -7.89 13.03 20.43
C PHE A 28 -7.70 11.60 19.87
N PHE A 29 -8.28 10.60 20.54
CA PHE A 29 -8.23 9.21 20.07
C PHE A 29 -9.00 9.01 18.76
N LEU A 30 -10.17 9.63 18.61
CA LEU A 30 -10.95 9.61 17.36
C LEU A 30 -10.24 10.33 16.21
N GLN A 31 -9.51 11.42 16.49
CA GLN A 31 -8.73 12.13 15.47
C GLN A 31 -7.57 11.29 14.92
N ILE A 32 -6.87 10.54 15.77
CA ILE A 32 -5.78 9.65 15.33
C ILE A 32 -6.31 8.49 14.49
N ILE A 33 -7.43 7.88 14.89
CA ILE A 33 -8.09 6.82 14.11
C ILE A 33 -8.57 7.37 12.76
N GLY A 34 -9.19 8.56 12.75
CA GLY A 34 -9.63 9.23 11.53
C GLY A 34 -8.47 9.51 10.58
N LEU A 35 -7.31 9.93 11.09
CA LEU A 35 -6.12 10.19 10.28
C LEU A 35 -5.51 8.91 9.67
N LEU A 36 -5.55 7.79 10.40
CA LEU A 36 -5.06 6.50 9.92
C LEU A 36 -5.91 5.90 8.79
N LEU A 37 -7.19 6.30 8.69
CA LEU A 37 -8.14 5.82 7.68
C LEU A 37 -8.04 6.56 6.33
N ILE A 38 -7.24 7.62 6.21
CA ILE A 38 -7.20 8.49 5.00
C ILE A 38 -5.99 8.19 4.08
N THR A 39 -5.24 7.09 4.30
CA THR A 39 -4.12 6.74 3.42
C THR A 39 -4.62 6.17 2.09
N SER A 40 -5.05 7.07 1.20
CA SER A 40 -5.34 6.76 -0.20
C SER A 40 -4.02 6.55 -0.93
N ASN A 41 -3.60 5.28 -0.99
CA ASN A 41 -2.49 4.84 -1.82
C ASN A 41 -2.91 4.99 -3.29
N ASN A 42 -2.71 6.18 -3.86
CA ASN A 42 -2.85 6.40 -5.30
C ASN A 42 -1.60 5.82 -6.00
N THR A 43 -1.45 4.51 -5.98
CA THR A 43 -0.46 3.84 -6.81
C THR A 43 -0.96 3.89 -8.24
N SER A 44 -0.59 4.94 -8.97
CA SER A 44 -0.73 4.92 -10.43
C SER A 44 0.13 3.79 -10.96
N ALA A 45 -0.49 2.81 -11.63
CA ALA A 45 0.27 1.79 -12.35
C ALA A 45 1.23 2.51 -13.30
N GLN A 46 2.53 2.16 -13.24
CA GLN A 46 3.49 2.67 -14.20
C GLN A 46 2.94 2.37 -15.60
N SER A 47 2.81 3.36 -16.47
CA SER A 47 2.48 3.11 -17.86
C SER A 47 3.74 2.73 -18.64
N PRO A 48 3.65 1.90 -19.69
CA PRO A 48 4.79 1.62 -20.56
C PRO A 48 5.37 2.93 -21.11
N GLY A 49 6.58 3.29 -20.68
CA GLY A 49 7.27 4.49 -21.15
C GLY A 49 6.50 5.82 -20.97
N GLY A 50 5.52 5.88 -20.06
CA GLY A 50 4.66 7.06 -19.88
C GLY A 50 3.42 7.11 -20.78
N VAL A 51 3.15 6.07 -21.59
CA VAL A 51 1.99 6.01 -22.48
C VAL A 51 0.70 5.67 -21.71
N SER A 52 -0.19 6.64 -21.55
CA SER A 52 -1.51 6.38 -20.94
C SER A 52 -2.39 5.51 -21.83
N GLY A 53 -3.17 4.61 -21.23
CA GLY A 53 -4.19 3.83 -21.94
C GLY A 53 -3.67 2.72 -22.86
N ALA A 54 -2.47 2.19 -22.60
CA ALA A 54 -1.94 1.07 -23.37
C ALA A 54 -2.93 -0.13 -23.36
N SER A 55 -3.31 -0.60 -24.54
CA SER A 55 -4.21 -1.75 -24.68
C SER A 55 -3.52 -3.09 -24.42
N LEU A 56 -2.19 -3.12 -24.57
CA LEU A 56 -1.31 -4.26 -24.32
C LEU A 56 -0.03 -3.72 -23.69
N TRP A 57 0.50 -4.43 -22.69
CA TRP A 57 1.80 -4.10 -22.15
C TRP A 57 2.53 -5.36 -21.67
N TYR A 58 3.63 -5.70 -22.34
CA TYR A 58 4.47 -6.83 -21.96
C TYR A 58 5.82 -6.32 -21.49
N LYS A 59 6.32 -6.89 -20.40
CA LYS A 59 7.66 -6.59 -19.87
C LYS A 59 8.53 -7.81 -20.09
N SER A 60 9.77 -7.59 -20.53
CA SER A 60 10.72 -8.67 -20.80
C SER A 60 11.13 -9.45 -19.54
N ASN A 61 10.93 -8.88 -18.35
CA ASN A 61 11.45 -9.41 -17.08
C ASN A 61 10.38 -9.60 -15.99
N VAL A 62 9.11 -9.32 -16.27
CA VAL A 62 8.01 -9.43 -15.29
C VAL A 62 6.87 -10.21 -15.94
N GLY A 63 6.30 -11.17 -15.20
CA GLY A 63 5.21 -12.01 -15.71
C GLY A 63 5.64 -12.91 -16.87
N VAL A 64 6.88 -13.39 -16.86
CA VAL A 64 7.43 -14.23 -17.93
C VAL A 64 7.41 -15.69 -17.49
N THR A 65 6.70 -16.53 -18.24
CA THR A 65 6.74 -17.99 -18.03
C THR A 65 7.83 -18.60 -18.91
N ASN A 66 8.82 -19.20 -18.27
CA ASN A 66 9.96 -19.80 -18.93
C ASN A 66 9.93 -21.33 -18.75
N ALA A 67 9.94 -22.05 -19.87
CA ALA A 67 10.07 -23.51 -19.89
C ALA A 67 11.31 -23.86 -20.73
N THR A 68 11.10 -24.40 -21.94
CA THR A 68 12.12 -24.50 -23.00
C THR A 68 12.10 -23.22 -23.87
N GLY A 69 12.57 -22.12 -23.29
CA GLY A 69 12.34 -20.76 -23.81
C GLY A 69 11.07 -20.13 -23.26
N VAL A 70 10.81 -18.86 -23.63
CA VAL A 70 9.66 -18.12 -23.12
C VAL A 70 8.39 -18.60 -23.81
N SER A 71 7.49 -19.21 -23.04
CA SER A 71 6.20 -19.70 -23.53
C SER A 71 5.06 -18.70 -23.35
N GLN A 72 5.21 -17.74 -22.42
CA GLN A 72 4.20 -16.70 -22.18
C GLN A 72 4.80 -15.42 -21.59
N TRP A 73 4.25 -14.28 -22.00
CA TRP A 73 4.32 -13.00 -21.27
C TRP A 73 2.94 -12.58 -20.81
N ASP A 74 2.83 -12.30 -19.52
CA ASP A 74 1.63 -11.77 -18.92
C ASP A 74 1.42 -10.32 -19.33
N ASP A 75 0.15 -9.98 -19.56
CA ASP A 75 -0.26 -8.63 -19.93
C ASP A 75 -0.36 -7.76 -18.69
N GLN A 76 0.51 -6.76 -18.61
CA GLN A 76 0.62 -5.82 -17.52
C GLN A 76 -0.36 -4.65 -17.65
N SER A 77 -1.12 -4.56 -18.76
CA SER A 77 -2.10 -3.50 -18.94
C SER A 77 -3.39 -3.71 -18.14
N GLY A 78 -3.58 -4.89 -17.53
CA GLY A 78 -4.80 -5.26 -16.81
C GLY A 78 -5.92 -5.80 -17.70
N ASN A 79 -5.71 -5.96 -19.01
CA ASN A 79 -6.73 -6.45 -19.94
C ASN A 79 -6.74 -7.99 -20.09
N ALA A 80 -5.84 -8.69 -19.40
CA ALA A 80 -5.68 -10.15 -19.43
C ALA A 80 -5.41 -10.71 -20.84
N ARG A 81 -4.75 -9.95 -21.71
CA ARG A 81 -4.42 -10.36 -23.09
C ARG A 81 -3.02 -10.95 -23.18
N HIS A 82 -2.79 -12.08 -22.51
CA HIS A 82 -1.46 -12.70 -22.42
C HIS A 82 -0.93 -13.14 -23.79
N LEU A 83 0.35 -12.88 -24.03
CA LEU A 83 1.03 -13.33 -25.25
C LEU A 83 1.59 -14.73 -25.00
N THR A 84 1.27 -15.69 -25.86
CA THR A 84 1.75 -17.08 -25.74
C THR A 84 2.48 -17.52 -27.01
N GLN A 85 3.47 -18.40 -26.85
CA GLN A 85 4.16 -19.08 -27.95
C GLN A 85 4.21 -20.58 -27.65
N SER A 86 3.21 -21.31 -28.14
CA SER A 86 3.03 -22.73 -27.84
C SER A 86 4.08 -23.60 -28.53
N THR A 87 4.54 -23.23 -29.73
CA THR A 87 5.52 -23.99 -30.50
C THR A 87 6.91 -23.82 -29.90
N THR A 88 7.43 -24.88 -29.29
CA THR A 88 8.73 -24.88 -28.60
C THR A 88 9.88 -24.33 -29.45
N ALA A 89 9.96 -24.72 -30.72
CA ALA A 89 11.03 -24.26 -31.62
C ALA A 89 10.94 -22.76 -31.98
N SER A 90 9.78 -22.13 -31.76
CA SER A 90 9.54 -20.71 -32.02
C SER A 90 9.57 -19.86 -30.75
N ARG A 91 9.77 -20.47 -29.57
CA ARG A 91 9.90 -19.73 -28.31
C ARG A 91 11.22 -18.99 -28.30
N PRO A 92 11.24 -17.67 -28.04
CA PRO A 92 12.50 -16.98 -27.89
C PRO A 92 13.19 -17.39 -26.59
N VAL A 93 14.50 -17.17 -26.57
CA VAL A 93 15.32 -17.45 -25.40
C VAL A 93 15.14 -16.35 -24.37
N TYR A 94 14.96 -16.74 -23.10
CA TYR A 94 15.05 -15.79 -21.99
C TYR A 94 16.50 -15.48 -21.71
N ASN A 95 16.92 -14.25 -21.99
CA ASN A 95 18.30 -13.83 -21.79
C ASN A 95 18.48 -13.17 -20.41
N THR A 96 19.33 -13.75 -19.57
CA THR A 96 19.64 -13.27 -18.22
C THR A 96 20.92 -12.46 -18.14
N SER A 97 21.58 -12.21 -19.27
CA SER A 97 22.84 -11.45 -19.32
C SER A 97 22.59 -9.99 -18.93
N SER A 98 23.48 -9.41 -18.12
CA SER A 98 23.32 -8.03 -17.62
C SER A 98 23.65 -6.93 -18.64
N ASN A 99 24.09 -7.29 -19.85
CA ASN A 99 24.54 -6.35 -20.88
C ASN A 99 23.58 -6.34 -22.09
N LEU A 100 22.28 -6.23 -21.80
CA LEU A 100 21.25 -6.13 -22.81
C LEU A 100 20.88 -4.65 -22.97
N ILE A 101 20.92 -4.18 -24.21
CA ILE A 101 20.31 -2.90 -24.56
C ILE A 101 18.81 -3.06 -24.34
N ASN A 102 18.26 -2.33 -23.38
CA ASN A 102 16.84 -2.20 -23.17
C ASN A 102 16.31 -1.23 -24.23
N PHE A 103 15.44 -1.68 -25.13
CA PHE A 103 14.66 -0.78 -25.97
C PHE A 103 13.47 -0.26 -25.15
#